data_AF-A0A6J6MUX8-F1
#
_entry.id   AF-A0A6J6MUX8-F1
#
_cell.length_a   1.000
_cell.length_b   1.000
_cell.length_c   1.000
_cell.angle_alpha   90.00
_cell.angle_beta   90.00
_cell.angle_gamma   90.00
#
_symmetry.space_group_name_H-M   'P 1'
#
loop_
_entity.id
_entity.type
_entity.pdbx_description
1 polymer ?
#
loop_
_entity_poly.entity_id
_entity_poly.type
_entity_poly.pdbx_seq_one_letter_code
_entity_poly.pdbx_strand_id
1 'polypeptide(L)'
;MFCYGIETIIASDVGGVVVRLVFGVGLALTATPATESIMGALPRDRAGVGSAVNDTTRQIGGALGVAVIGSLFAWRYQASLSDLSGLPADVASAAQNSIGKAIQVASTLPSDEAASLLDNAKQAYVSGMRVGVWTCALILLGAAVLTAKFLPSTPGTPDDDGELRDQEVEAVSLDDGII
;
A
#
# COMPACT_ATOMS: atom_id res chain seq x y z
N MET A 1 21.46 -15.73 -5.25
CA MET A 1 21.66 -16.43 -3.97
C MET A 1 20.73 -15.94 -2.85
N PHE A 2 20.44 -14.64 -2.70
CA PHE A 2 19.49 -14.13 -1.68
C PHE A 2 18.00 -14.54 -1.86
N CYS A 3 17.54 -14.92 -3.06
CA CYS A 3 16.13 -15.30 -3.27
C CYS A 3 15.74 -16.69 -2.75
N TYR A 4 16.64 -17.68 -2.80
CA TYR A 4 16.33 -19.06 -2.40
C TYR A 4 16.10 -19.17 -0.87
N GLY A 5 16.81 -18.33 -0.09
CA GLY A 5 16.62 -18.23 1.35
C GLY A 5 15.26 -17.65 1.75
N ILE A 6 14.78 -16.63 1.03
CA ILE A 6 13.46 -16.02 1.30
C ILE A 6 12.33 -17.00 0.96
N GLU A 7 12.41 -17.74 -0.15
CA GLU A 7 11.41 -18.76 -0.49
C GLU A 7 11.34 -19.87 0.56
N THR A 8 12.49 -20.30 1.09
CA THR A 8 12.56 -21.32 2.16
C THR A 8 11.98 -20.82 3.48
N ILE A 9 12.22 -19.54 3.83
CA ILE A 9 11.70 -18.93 5.06
C ILE A 9 10.18 -18.74 5.00
N ILE A 10 9.64 -18.37 3.84
CA ILE A 10 8.19 -18.18 3.67
C ILE A 10 7.45 -19.53 3.58
N ALA A 11 8.10 -20.54 3.01
CA ALA A 11 7.54 -21.91 2.93
C ALA A 11 7.52 -22.64 4.28
N SER A 12 8.34 -22.21 5.24
CA SER A 12 8.25 -22.67 6.63
C SER A 12 6.97 -22.12 7.28
N ASP A 13 6.12 -22.99 7.84
CA ASP A 13 4.89 -22.59 8.54
C ASP A 13 5.17 -21.51 9.60
N VAL A 14 6.27 -21.65 10.36
CA VAL A 14 6.65 -20.71 11.41
C VAL A 14 7.22 -19.42 10.81
N GLY A 15 8.12 -19.51 9.82
CA GLY A 15 8.74 -18.35 9.20
C GLY A 15 7.73 -17.46 8.46
N GLY A 16 6.81 -18.07 7.71
CA GLY A 16 5.73 -17.37 7.04
C GLY A 16 4.74 -16.71 7.98
N VAL A 17 4.45 -17.30 9.15
CA VAL A 17 3.62 -16.66 10.19
C VAL A 17 4.32 -15.42 10.77
N VAL A 18 5.61 -15.52 11.11
CA VAL A 18 6.37 -14.38 11.66
C VAL A 18 6.40 -13.21 10.69
N VAL A 19 6.67 -13.44 9.40
CA VAL A 19 6.70 -12.36 8.39
C VAL A 19 5.34 -11.67 8.26
N ARG A 20 4.24 -12.44 8.24
CA ARG A 20 2.88 -11.89 8.16
C ARG A 20 2.52 -11.08 9.41
N LEU A 21 2.93 -11.53 10.60
CA LEU A 21 2.74 -10.80 11.85
C LEU A 21 3.51 -9.48 11.85
N VAL A 22 4.79 -9.50 11.46
CA VAL A 22 5.61 -8.28 11.38
C VAL A 22 4.98 -7.26 10.41
N PHE A 23 4.51 -7.72 9.24
CA PHE A 23 3.85 -6.85 8.29
C PHE A 23 2.53 -6.27 8.84
N GLY A 24 1.69 -7.11 9.46
CA GLY A 24 0.43 -6.68 10.05
C GLY A 24 0.62 -5.68 11.20
N VAL A 25 1.58 -5.93 12.08
CA VAL A 25 1.93 -5.02 13.19
C VAL A 25 2.47 -3.70 12.65
N GLY A 26 3.40 -3.74 11.69
CA GLY A 26 3.93 -2.52 11.07
C GLY A 26 2.84 -1.66 10.44
N LEU A 27 1.89 -2.29 9.73
CA LEU A 27 0.74 -1.60 9.16
C LEU A 27 -0.15 -0.97 10.23
N ALA A 28 -0.46 -1.70 11.30
CA ALA A 28 -1.30 -1.21 12.40
C ALA A 28 -0.65 -0.03 13.14
N LEU A 29 0.66 -0.14 13.44
CA LEU A 29 1.43 0.91 14.11
C LEU A 29 1.58 2.18 13.27
N THR A 30 1.39 2.10 11.95
CA THR A 30 1.48 3.26 11.08
C THR A 30 0.10 3.88 10.83
N ALA A 31 -0.91 3.05 10.51
CA ALA A 31 -2.20 3.53 10.03
C ALA A 31 -3.03 4.24 11.12
N THR A 32 -3.02 3.71 12.35
CA THR A 32 -3.81 4.26 13.47
C THR A 32 -3.30 5.63 13.92
N PRO A 33 -2.04 5.79 14.35
CA PRO A 33 -1.54 7.09 14.81
C PRO A 33 -1.47 8.13 13.68
N ALA A 34 -1.31 7.72 12.41
CA ALA A 34 -1.40 8.64 11.29
C ALA A 34 -2.81 9.26 11.18
N THR A 35 -3.85 8.44 11.33
CA THR A 35 -5.24 8.93 11.28
C THR A 35 -5.55 9.80 12.49
N GLU A 36 -5.14 9.38 13.69
CA GLU A 36 -5.31 10.17 14.91
C GLU A 36 -4.57 11.51 14.84
N SER A 37 -3.37 11.56 14.27
CA SER A 37 -2.62 12.80 14.09
C SER A 37 -3.33 13.77 13.15
N ILE A 38 -3.98 13.29 12.09
CA ILE A 38 -4.76 14.12 11.17
C ILE A 38 -6.03 14.64 11.86
N MET A 39 -6.76 13.72 12.50
CA MET A 39 -8.07 14.03 13.08
C MET A 39 -7.97 14.82 14.39
N GLY A 40 -6.93 14.58 15.18
CA GLY A 40 -6.69 15.25 16.46
C GLY A 40 -6.23 16.70 16.32
N ALA A 41 -5.79 17.12 15.14
CA ALA A 41 -5.40 18.52 14.86
C ALA A 41 -6.59 19.42 14.47
N LEU A 42 -7.81 18.86 14.37
CA LEU A 42 -8.99 19.58 13.90
C LEU A 42 -9.92 19.98 15.07
N PRO A 43 -10.47 21.21 15.04
CA PRO A 43 -11.58 21.60 15.92
C PRO A 43 -12.79 20.65 15.81
N ARG A 44 -13.49 20.41 16.93
CA ARG A 44 -14.59 19.41 17.01
C ARG A 44 -15.73 19.69 16.01
N ASP A 45 -15.98 20.96 15.69
CA ASP A 45 -16.98 21.39 14.70
C ASP A 45 -16.60 21.05 13.24
N ARG A 46 -15.31 20.77 12.98
CA ARG A 46 -14.79 20.45 11.64
C ARG A 46 -14.33 19.01 11.46
N ALA A 47 -14.44 18.17 12.49
CA ALA A 47 -14.04 16.77 12.44
C ALA A 47 -14.76 15.99 11.31
N GLY A 48 -16.02 16.29 11.02
CA GLY A 48 -16.76 15.64 9.92
C GLY A 48 -16.15 15.93 8.54
N VAL A 49 -15.76 17.18 8.29
CA VAL A 49 -15.10 17.60 7.04
C VAL A 49 -13.70 16.99 6.94
N GLY A 50 -12.94 16.98 8.04
CA GLY A 50 -11.62 16.36 8.10
C GLY A 50 -11.61 14.87 7.81
N SER A 51 -12.58 14.13 8.39
CA SER A 51 -12.72 12.69 8.15
C SER A 51 -13.05 12.42 6.68
N ALA A 52 -13.97 13.19 6.08
CA ALA A 52 -14.33 13.03 4.68
C ALA A 52 -13.13 13.27 3.74
N VAL A 53 -12.30 14.27 4.04
CA VAL A 53 -11.06 14.53 3.28
C VAL A 53 -10.07 13.39 3.48
N ASN A 54 -9.83 12.93 4.71
CA ASN A 54 -8.93 11.81 5.00
C ASN A 54 -9.32 10.54 4.25
N ASP A 55 -10.61 10.20 4.25
CA ASP A 55 -11.12 9.02 3.53
C ASP A 55 -10.95 9.18 2.02
N THR A 56 -11.26 10.36 1.47
CA THR A 56 -11.05 10.65 0.05
C THR A 56 -9.58 10.52 -0.33
N THR A 57 -8.66 11.07 0.47
CA THR A 57 -7.22 10.93 0.28
C THR A 57 -6.79 9.47 0.30
N ARG A 58 -7.30 8.65 1.23
CA ARG A 58 -7.00 7.21 1.29
C ARG A 58 -7.53 6.45 0.07
N GLN A 59 -8.74 6.75 -0.38
CA GLN A 59 -9.32 6.12 -1.58
C GLN A 59 -8.52 6.49 -2.84
N ILE A 60 -8.20 7.77 -3.03
CA ILE A 60 -7.38 8.24 -4.15
C ILE A 60 -5.98 7.63 -4.08
N GLY A 61 -5.34 7.66 -2.91
CA GLY A 61 -4.03 7.06 -2.70
C GLY A 61 -4.01 5.56 -3.00
N GLY A 62 -5.04 4.83 -2.56
CA GLY A 62 -5.21 3.41 -2.87
C GLY A 62 -5.36 3.16 -4.38
N ALA A 63 -6.22 3.91 -5.06
CA ALA A 63 -6.42 3.78 -6.50
C ALA A 63 -5.14 4.11 -7.30
N LEU A 64 -4.45 5.19 -6.96
CA LEU A 64 -3.18 5.58 -7.59
C LEU A 64 -2.09 4.54 -7.34
N GLY A 65 -1.97 4.03 -6.11
CA GLY A 65 -1.01 2.98 -5.78
C GLY A 65 -1.22 1.75 -6.64
N VAL A 66 -2.46 1.24 -6.70
CA VAL A 66 -2.80 0.08 -7.54
C VAL A 66 -2.50 0.35 -9.02
N ALA A 67 -2.84 1.54 -9.52
CA ALA A 67 -2.62 1.90 -10.92
C ALA A 67 -1.13 1.97 -11.28
N VAL A 68 -0.31 2.66 -10.49
CA VAL A 68 1.13 2.84 -10.75
C VAL A 68 1.86 1.51 -10.60
N ILE A 69 1.66 0.79 -9.50
CA ILE A 69 2.33 -0.48 -9.24
C ILE A 69 1.90 -1.52 -10.26
N GLY A 70 0.61 -1.59 -10.58
CA GLY A 70 0.08 -2.50 -11.61
C GLY A 70 0.65 -2.23 -13.00
N SER A 71 0.81 -0.96 -13.37
CA SER A 71 1.41 -0.56 -14.66
C SER A 71 2.89 -0.94 -14.74
N LEU A 72 3.67 -0.66 -13.69
CA LEU A 72 5.08 -1.05 -13.63
C LEU A 72 5.27 -2.57 -13.63
N PHE A 73 4.41 -3.27 -12.89
CA PHE A 73 4.36 -4.73 -12.88
C PHE A 73 4.11 -5.29 -14.29
N ALA A 74 3.07 -4.80 -14.97
CA ALA A 74 2.69 -5.28 -16.29
C ALA A 74 3.79 -5.00 -17.33
N TRP A 75 4.34 -3.79 -17.32
CA TRP A 75 5.48 -3.42 -18.16
C TRP A 75 6.67 -4.36 -17.94
N ARG A 76 7.04 -4.60 -16.68
CA ARG A 76 8.18 -5.45 -16.35
C ARG A 76 7.93 -6.91 -16.70
N TYR A 77 6.70 -7.41 -16.49
CA TYR A 77 6.30 -8.76 -16.86
C TYR A 77 6.47 -8.98 -18.37
N GLN A 78 5.89 -8.10 -19.19
CA GLN A 78 6.00 -8.16 -20.64
C GLN A 78 7.45 -8.07 -21.11
N ALA A 79 8.25 -7.17 -20.51
CA ALA A 79 9.67 -7.04 -20.83
C ALA A 79 10.53 -8.26 -20.43
N SER A 80 10.09 -9.04 -19.44
CA SER A 80 10.82 -10.23 -18.99
C SER A 80 10.43 -11.51 -19.71
N LEU A 81 9.33 -11.50 -20.45
CA LEU A 81 8.85 -12.67 -21.17
C LEU A 81 9.63 -12.78 -22.50
N SER A 82 10.86 -13.30 -22.42
CA SER A 82 11.87 -13.15 -23.46
C SER A 82 11.90 -14.23 -24.53
N ASP A 83 11.22 -15.37 -24.33
CA ASP A 83 11.22 -16.45 -25.31
C ASP A 83 9.81 -17.00 -25.59
N LEU A 84 9.26 -16.54 -26.70
CA LEU A 84 7.99 -16.99 -27.29
C LEU A 84 8.17 -17.42 -28.75
N SER A 85 9.42 -17.53 -29.21
CA SER A 85 9.79 -17.60 -30.63
C SER A 85 9.38 -18.91 -31.31
N GLY A 86 9.05 -19.95 -30.53
CA GLY A 86 8.52 -21.23 -31.01
C GLY A 86 7.00 -21.40 -30.85
N LEU A 87 6.29 -20.40 -30.31
CA LEU A 87 4.86 -20.53 -30.01
C LEU A 87 3.97 -19.92 -31.10
N PRO A 88 2.75 -20.47 -31.31
CA PRO A 88 1.72 -19.81 -32.10
C PRO A 88 1.48 -18.37 -31.64
N ALA A 89 1.21 -17.46 -32.57
CA ALA A 89 1.10 -16.03 -32.29
C ALA A 89 -0.05 -15.69 -31.31
N ASP A 90 -1.13 -16.45 -31.35
CA ASP A 90 -2.26 -16.36 -30.43
C ASP A 90 -1.85 -16.75 -29.00
N VAL A 91 -1.11 -17.85 -28.84
CA VAL A 91 -0.55 -18.30 -27.56
C VAL A 91 0.44 -17.28 -27.00
N ALA A 92 1.36 -16.78 -27.84
CA ALA A 92 2.33 -15.77 -27.45
C ALA A 92 1.65 -14.47 -26.97
N SER A 93 0.64 -14.00 -27.71
CA SER A 93 -0.13 -12.81 -27.33
C SER A 93 -0.93 -13.02 -26.04
N ALA A 94 -1.53 -14.20 -25.85
CA ALA A 94 -2.26 -14.54 -24.64
C ALA A 94 -1.32 -14.55 -23.41
N ALA A 95 -0.13 -15.13 -23.56
CA ALA A 95 0.87 -15.20 -22.50
C ALA A 95 1.41 -13.81 -22.09
N GLN A 96 1.61 -12.91 -23.05
CA GLN A 96 2.04 -11.52 -22.80
C GLN A 96 0.99 -10.69 -22.03
N ASN A 97 -0.30 -10.98 -22.24
CA ASN A 97 -1.38 -10.23 -21.59
C ASN A 97 -1.49 -10.51 -20.09
N SER A 98 -1.25 -11.75 -19.65
CA SER A 98 -1.32 -12.14 -18.24
C SER A 98 -0.75 -13.53 -18.00
N ILE A 99 -0.15 -13.75 -16.83
CA ILE A 99 0.26 -15.08 -16.37
C ILE A 99 -0.93 -16.06 -16.28
N GLY A 100 -2.13 -15.57 -15.95
CA GLY A 100 -3.32 -16.41 -15.87
C GLY A 100 -3.69 -16.99 -17.24
N LYS A 101 -3.60 -16.15 -18.28
CA LYS A 101 -3.78 -16.59 -19.67
C LYS A 101 -2.63 -17.50 -20.12
N ALA A 102 -1.39 -17.20 -19.73
CA ALA A 102 -0.24 -18.07 -20.01
C ALA A 102 -0.45 -19.49 -19.47
N ILE A 103 -0.92 -19.63 -18.22
CA ILE A 103 -1.25 -20.92 -17.61
C ILE A 103 -2.39 -21.62 -18.36
N GLN A 104 -3.41 -20.87 -18.76
CA GLN A 104 -4.55 -21.41 -19.51
C GLN A 104 -4.12 -21.97 -20.87
N VAL A 105 -3.36 -21.21 -21.66
CA VAL A 105 -2.92 -21.65 -23.01
C VAL A 105 -1.82 -22.70 -22.95
N ALA A 106 -1.01 -22.75 -21.89
CA ALA A 106 -0.04 -23.82 -21.71
C ALA A 106 -0.71 -25.19 -21.55
N SER A 107 -1.94 -25.24 -21.01
CA SER A 107 -2.69 -26.51 -20.90
C SER A 107 -3.07 -27.13 -22.24
N THR A 108 -3.01 -26.36 -23.34
CA THR A 108 -3.33 -26.82 -24.70
C THR A 108 -2.09 -27.16 -25.53
N LEU A 109 -0.89 -27.01 -24.98
CA LEU A 109 0.39 -27.29 -25.65
C LEU A 109 0.95 -28.68 -25.29
N PRO A 110 1.89 -29.21 -26.10
CA PRO A 110 2.71 -30.35 -25.71
C PRO A 110 3.46 -30.09 -24.39
N SER A 111 3.73 -31.15 -23.62
CA SER A 111 4.30 -31.06 -22.26
C SER A 111 5.56 -30.21 -22.15
N ASP A 112 6.44 -30.30 -23.15
CA ASP A 112 7.77 -29.67 -23.11
C ASP A 112 7.68 -28.16 -23.38
N GLU A 113 6.82 -27.75 -24.32
CA GLU A 113 6.51 -26.36 -24.59
C GLU A 113 5.70 -25.72 -23.45
N ALA A 114 4.73 -26.46 -22.90
CA ALA A 114 3.93 -26.03 -21.77
C ALA A 114 4.80 -25.75 -20.53
N ALA A 115 5.73 -26.66 -20.21
CA ALA A 115 6.66 -26.48 -19.09
C ALA A 115 7.57 -25.27 -19.28
N SER A 116 8.11 -25.08 -20.48
CA SER A 116 8.98 -23.96 -20.82
C SER A 116 8.25 -22.62 -20.73
N LEU A 117 7.02 -22.55 -21.26
CA LEU A 117 6.16 -21.37 -21.18
C LEU A 117 5.80 -21.04 -19.72
N LEU A 118 5.43 -22.05 -18.91
CA LEU A 118 5.11 -21.85 -17.50
C LEU A 118 6.30 -21.33 -16.71
N ASP A 119 7.49 -21.89 -16.92
CA ASP A 119 8.69 -21.46 -16.22
C ASP A 119 9.05 -20.02 -16.56
N ASN A 120 9.08 -19.69 -17.87
CA ASN A 120 9.30 -18.32 -18.34
C ASN A 120 8.25 -17.34 -17.79
N ALA A 121 6.97 -17.70 -17.81
CA ALA A 121 5.90 -16.85 -17.30
C ALA A 121 6.02 -16.64 -15.78
N LYS A 122 6.36 -17.68 -15.00
CA LYS A 122 6.61 -17.57 -13.55
C LYS A 122 7.80 -16.67 -13.26
N GLN A 123 8.92 -16.85 -13.96
CA GLN A 123 10.10 -16.00 -13.79
C GLN A 123 9.79 -14.54 -14.13
N ALA A 124 9.06 -14.29 -15.22
CA ALA A 124 8.62 -12.96 -15.61
C ALA A 124 7.69 -12.32 -14.57
N TYR A 125 6.75 -13.10 -14.01
CA TYR A 125 5.84 -12.67 -12.97
C TYR A 125 6.59 -12.27 -11.69
N VAL A 126 7.52 -13.11 -11.24
CA VAL A 126 8.38 -12.80 -10.09
C VAL A 126 9.23 -11.56 -10.35
N SER A 127 9.73 -11.38 -11.58
CA SER A 127 10.47 -10.17 -11.93
C SER A 127 9.59 -8.92 -11.87
N GLY A 128 8.33 -9.00 -12.32
CA GLY A 128 7.35 -7.92 -12.16
C GLY A 128 7.09 -7.60 -10.70
N MET A 129 6.87 -8.63 -9.86
CA MET A 129 6.64 -8.46 -8.42
C MET A 129 7.81 -7.77 -7.72
N ARG A 130 9.06 -8.13 -8.07
CA ARG A 130 10.26 -7.50 -7.49
C ARG A 130 10.28 -6.00 -7.76
N VAL A 131 9.96 -5.57 -8.97
CA VAL A 131 9.88 -4.14 -9.30
C VAL A 131 8.79 -3.46 -8.47
N GLY A 132 7.60 -4.06 -8.38
CA GLY A 132 6.51 -3.53 -7.55
C GLY A 132 6.91 -3.36 -6.07
N VAL A 133 7.55 -4.37 -5.48
CA VAL A 133 8.04 -4.31 -4.08
C VAL A 133 9.07 -3.20 -3.89
N TRP A 134 10.03 -3.06 -4.81
CA TRP A 134 11.01 -1.97 -4.73
C TRP A 134 10.37 -0.60 -4.88
N THR A 135 9.40 -0.44 -5.79
CA THR A 135 8.65 0.80 -5.92
C THR A 135 7.91 1.15 -4.63
N CYS A 136 7.20 0.19 -4.02
CA CYS A 136 6.57 0.38 -2.72
C CYS A 136 7.58 0.79 -1.63
N ALA A 137 8.71 0.09 -1.56
CA ALA A 137 9.75 0.38 -0.58
C ALA A 137 10.32 1.80 -0.73
N LEU A 138 10.55 2.25 -1.97
CA LEU A 138 11.03 3.60 -2.26
C LEU A 138 9.99 4.67 -1.92
N ILE A 139 8.71 4.44 -2.24
CA ILE A 139 7.62 5.36 -1.89
C ILE A 139 7.49 5.49 -0.37
N LEU A 140 7.49 4.36 0.35
CA LEU A 140 7.41 4.35 1.81
C LEU A 140 8.63 5.00 2.47
N LEU A 141 9.83 4.78 1.94
CA LEU A 141 11.04 5.42 2.44
C LEU A 141 10.99 6.94 2.22
N GLY A 142 10.53 7.38 1.04
CA GLY A 142 10.30 8.80 0.76
C GLY A 142 9.28 9.43 1.70
N ALA A 143 8.15 8.75 1.92
CA ALA A 143 7.14 9.18 2.88
C ALA A 143 7.70 9.28 4.31
N ALA A 144 8.46 8.28 4.76
CA ALA A 144 9.08 8.28 6.07
C ALA A 144 10.06 9.45 6.26
N VAL A 145 10.88 9.75 5.24
CA VAL A 145 11.79 10.91 5.26
C VAL A 145 11.01 12.23 5.31
N LEU A 146 9.94 12.36 4.53
CA LEU A 146 9.09 13.55 4.55
C LEU A 146 8.42 13.72 5.91
N THR A 147 7.81 12.69 6.47
CA THR A 147 7.20 12.73 7.81
C THR A 147 8.24 13.09 8.86
N ALA A 148 9.43 12.50 8.83
CA ALA A 148 10.49 12.79 9.79
C ALA A 148 11.00 14.24 9.72
N LYS A 149 10.98 14.87 8.54
CA LYS A 149 11.44 16.28 8.38
C LYS A 149 10.34 17.31 8.62
N PHE A 150 9.08 16.99 8.36
CA PHE A 150 7.98 17.96 8.33
C PHE A 150 6.98 17.84 9.47
N LEU A 151 6.96 16.73 10.23
CA LEU A 151 6.05 16.59 11.37
C LEU A 151 6.63 17.31 12.61
N PRO A 152 6.04 18.43 13.06
CA PRO A 152 6.52 19.14 14.25
C PRO A 152 6.20 18.29 15.48
N SER A 153 7.22 17.99 16.29
CA SER A 153 7.07 17.25 17.54
C SER A 153 6.61 18.17 18.66
N THR A 154 5.35 18.61 18.63
CA THR A 154 4.74 19.26 19.79
C THR A 154 3.37 18.63 20.02
N PRO A 155 3.20 17.82 21.09
CA PRO A 155 1.87 17.44 21.52
C PRO A 155 1.12 18.72 21.89
N GLY A 156 0.04 19.03 21.17
CA GLY A 156 -0.86 20.10 21.60
C GLY A 156 -1.39 19.75 22.97
N THR A 157 -1.15 20.60 23.95
CA THR A 157 -1.76 20.48 25.28
C THR A 157 -3.27 20.50 25.09
N PRO A 158 -4.00 19.42 25.41
CA PRO A 158 -5.45 19.44 25.41
C PRO A 158 -5.88 20.18 26.68
N ASP A 159 -6.15 21.49 26.57
CA ASP A 159 -6.98 22.32 27.49
C ASP A 159 -6.56 23.79 27.37
N ASP A 160 -7.02 24.50 26.33
CA ASP A 160 -7.03 25.98 26.37
C ASP A 160 -8.25 26.55 25.62
N ASP A 161 -8.82 25.81 24.67
CA ASP A 161 -9.99 26.22 23.87
C ASP A 161 -11.34 25.81 24.50
N GLY A 162 -11.36 24.81 25.38
CA GLY A 162 -12.53 24.42 26.18
C GLY A 162 -12.74 25.32 27.39
N GLU A 163 -11.68 25.55 28.18
CA GLU A 163 -11.74 26.41 29.37
C GLU A 163 -12.08 27.87 29.03
N LEU A 164 -11.58 28.41 27.92
CA LEU A 164 -11.89 29.78 27.51
C LEU A 164 -13.36 29.96 27.11
N ARG A 165 -13.99 28.96 26.46
CA ARG A 165 -15.41 29.02 26.08
C ARG A 165 -16.33 28.84 27.28
N ASP A 166 -15.96 27.97 28.22
CA ASP A 166 -16.72 27.78 29.46
C ASP A 166 -16.58 29.02 30.37
N GLN A 167 -15.41 29.66 30.40
CA GLN A 167 -15.21 30.96 31.07
C GLN A 167 -15.95 32.12 30.39
N GLU A 168 -16.04 32.15 29.06
CA GLU A 168 -16.83 33.16 28.33
C GLU A 168 -18.33 33.01 28.62
N VAL A 169 -18.83 31.77 28.69
CA VAL A 169 -20.24 31.48 29.01
C VAL A 169 -20.55 31.76 30.49
N GLU A 170 -19.64 31.47 31.41
CA GLU A 170 -19.78 31.79 32.83
C GLU A 170 -19.69 33.31 33.10
N ALA A 171 -18.81 34.02 32.39
CA ALA A 171 -18.71 35.48 32.46
C ALA A 171 -19.95 36.18 31.89
N VAL A 172 -20.52 35.68 30.78
CA VAL A 172 -21.79 36.20 30.21
C VAL A 172 -22.97 35.89 31.13
N SER A 173 -23.01 34.71 31.75
CA SER A 173 -24.08 34.35 32.70
C SER A 173 -24.04 35.13 34.01
N LEU A 174 -22.88 35.66 34.42
CA LEU A 174 -22.75 36.51 35.61
C LEU A 174 -23.15 37.97 35.33
N ASP A 175 -23.00 38.45 34.09
CA ASP A 175 -23.41 39.80 33.67
C ASP A 175 -24.94 39.92 33.52
N ASP A 176 -25.62 38.83 33.12
CA ASP A 176 -27.09 38.76 33.02
C ASP A 176 -27.80 38.51 34.38
N GLY A 177 -27.04 38.33 35.47
CA GLY A 177 -27.53 37.91 36.79
C GLY A 177 -27.76 39.01 37.83
N ILE A 178 -27.55 40.28 37.50
CA ILE A 178 -27.86 41.42 38.38
C ILE A 178 -28.69 42.45 37.62
N ILE A 179 -30.01 42.27 37.59
CA ILE A 179 -31.06 43.18 38.12
C ILE A 179 -32.32 42.35 38.41
#